data_AF-A0A428N716-F1
#
_entry.id   AF-A0A428N716-F1
#
_cell.length_a   1.000
_cell.length_b   1.000
_cell.length_c   1.000
_cell.angle_alpha   90.00
_cell.angle_beta   90.00
_cell.angle_gamma   90.00
#
_symmetry.space_group_name_H-M   'P 1'
#
loop_
_entity.id
_entity.type
_entity.pdbx_description
1 polymer ?
#
loop_
_entity_poly.entity_id
_entity_poly.type
_entity_poly.pdbx_seq_one_letter_code
_entity_poly.pdbx_strand_id
1 'polypeptide(L)'
;MLNSTVYRRLLMSILFVIAVITTVSYVTNVKAAELPGYFYDYIQQNQSDEKESLPQPMKADSDHYKRHPSSEEKTDWIEKQGDASEAELLFKMEEGLTEMVTATGYTAGYESTGKTKNDPAYGITYSGVKVRRDLVSTVAADPKLFPIGTILYIPDYGYGIVADTGSAIKGKKLDLFYHSVEDVYEEWGKRDIRVHVLKKGDGTLSEEEMENINKEGALPVWNPAPSSL
;
A
#
# COMPACT_ATOMS: atom_id res chain seq x y z
N MET A 1 4.61 -42.12 -27.93
CA MET A 1 5.78 -41.24 -28.20
C MET A 1 5.27 -40.02 -28.92
N LEU A 2 5.24 -38.84 -28.29
CA LEU A 2 4.75 -37.62 -28.96
C LEU A 2 5.69 -37.25 -30.12
N ASN A 3 5.12 -36.97 -31.30
CA ASN A 3 5.86 -36.63 -32.51
C ASN A 3 6.74 -35.39 -32.29
N SER A 4 8.03 -35.51 -32.60
CA SER A 4 9.04 -34.46 -32.38
C SER A 4 8.71 -33.14 -33.10
N THR A 5 7.95 -33.20 -34.18
CA THR A 5 7.42 -32.03 -34.91
C THR A 5 6.38 -31.25 -34.09
N VAL A 6 5.55 -31.94 -33.30
CA VAL A 6 4.55 -31.30 -32.42
C VAL A 6 5.25 -30.63 -31.25
N TYR A 7 6.26 -31.28 -30.67
CA TYR A 7 7.07 -30.69 -29.61
C TYR A 7 7.79 -29.42 -30.06
N ARG A 8 8.39 -29.43 -31.26
CA ARG A 8 9.04 -28.24 -31.82
C ARG A 8 8.06 -27.09 -32.05
N ARG A 9 6.83 -27.38 -32.48
CA ARG A 9 5.79 -26.35 -32.67
C ARG A 9 5.32 -25.78 -31.33
N LEU A 10 5.08 -26.63 -30.34
CA LEU A 10 4.75 -26.21 -28.98
C LEU A 10 5.85 -25.36 -28.36
N LEU A 11 7.11 -25.80 -28.47
CA LEU A 11 8.27 -25.06 -27.97
C LEU A 11 8.39 -23.68 -28.64
N MET A 12 8.23 -23.61 -29.96
CA MET A 12 8.30 -22.34 -30.69
C MET A 12 7.14 -21.40 -30.33
N SER A 13 5.93 -21.93 -30.11
CA SER A 13 4.80 -21.13 -29.64
C SER A 13 5.02 -20.59 -28.22
N ILE A 14 5.58 -21.39 -27.31
CA ILE A 14 5.92 -20.97 -25.94
C ILE A 14 6.97 -19.86 -25.97
N LEU A 15 8.04 -20.04 -26.76
CA LEU A 15 9.09 -19.03 -26.91
C LEU A 15 8.56 -17.72 -27.52
N PHE A 16 7.63 -17.81 -28.46
CA PHE A 16 6.97 -16.63 -29.04
C PHE A 16 6.13 -15.88 -28.01
N VAL A 17 5.36 -16.58 -27.17
CA VAL A 17 4.56 -15.97 -26.10
C VAL A 17 5.47 -15.29 -25.07
N ILE A 18 6.55 -15.95 -24.65
CA ILE A 18 7.55 -15.37 -23.74
C ILE A 18 8.16 -14.11 -24.35
N ALA A 19 8.53 -14.13 -25.64
CA ALA A 19 9.10 -12.99 -26.33
C ALA A 19 8.13 -11.79 -26.41
N VAL A 20 6.84 -12.05 -26.67
CA VAL A 20 5.79 -11.02 -26.67
C VAL A 20 5.60 -10.44 -25.28
N ILE A 21 5.53 -11.27 -24.22
CA ILE A 21 5.42 -10.81 -22.83
C ILE A 21 6.63 -9.96 -22.44
N THR A 22 7.83 -10.42 -22.80
CA THR A 22 9.08 -9.71 -22.50
C THR A 22 9.14 -8.37 -23.23
N THR A 23 8.71 -8.33 -24.50
CA THR A 23 8.71 -7.11 -25.30
C THR A 23 7.66 -6.12 -24.82
N VAL A 24 6.45 -6.58 -24.47
CA VAL A 24 5.43 -5.72 -23.85
C VAL A 24 5.97 -5.16 -22.55
N SER A 25 6.54 -5.99 -21.68
CA SER A 25 7.13 -5.55 -20.39
C SER A 25 8.28 -4.55 -20.59
N TYR A 26 9.10 -4.73 -21.63
CA TYR A 26 10.23 -3.85 -21.94
C TYR A 26 9.78 -2.50 -22.53
N VAL A 27 8.74 -2.49 -23.37
CA VAL A 27 8.23 -1.26 -24.01
C VAL A 27 7.33 -0.46 -23.06
N THR A 28 6.63 -1.11 -22.12
CA THR A 28 5.76 -0.42 -21.16
C THR A 28 6.48 0.12 -19.93
N ASN A 29 7.74 -0.24 -19.71
CA ASN A 29 8.52 0.12 -18.51
C ASN A 29 7.80 -0.18 -17.17
N VAL A 30 6.89 -1.15 -17.19
CA VAL A 30 6.15 -1.63 -16.03
C VAL A 30 7.10 -2.47 -15.18
N LYS A 31 7.51 -1.96 -14.02
CA LYS A 31 8.32 -2.72 -13.05
C LYS A 31 7.47 -3.85 -12.48
N ALA A 32 8.11 -4.95 -12.06
CA ALA A 32 7.46 -6.08 -11.36
C ALA A 32 6.65 -5.67 -10.09
N ALA A 33 6.80 -4.42 -9.65
CA ALA A 33 6.05 -3.78 -8.58
C ALA A 33 4.62 -3.33 -8.96
N GLU A 34 4.20 -3.47 -10.22
CA GLU A 34 2.85 -3.10 -10.70
C GLU A 34 1.94 -4.32 -10.98
N LEU A 35 2.32 -5.53 -10.56
CA LEU A 35 1.38 -6.65 -10.60
C LEU A 35 0.28 -6.41 -9.55
N PRO A 36 -1.01 -6.35 -9.92
CA PRO A 36 -2.10 -6.23 -8.95
C PRO A 36 -2.02 -7.40 -7.96
N GLY A 37 -2.19 -7.15 -6.66
CA GLY A 37 -2.10 -8.20 -5.62
C GLY A 37 -2.97 -9.43 -5.89
N TYR A 38 -4.11 -9.24 -6.57
CA TYR A 38 -4.97 -10.32 -7.07
C TYR A 38 -4.26 -11.33 -7.98
N PHE A 39 -3.29 -10.90 -8.78
CA PHE A 39 -2.53 -11.78 -9.67
C PHE A 39 -1.60 -12.74 -8.90
N TYR A 40 -1.05 -12.28 -7.76
CA TYR A 40 -0.22 -13.12 -6.89
C TYR A 40 -1.07 -14.15 -6.14
N ASP A 41 -2.25 -13.75 -5.66
CA ASP A 41 -3.23 -14.64 -5.03
C ASP A 41 -3.72 -15.72 -6.01
N TYR A 42 -3.96 -15.37 -7.28
CA TYR A 42 -4.34 -16.34 -8.32
C TYR A 42 -3.28 -17.41 -8.59
N ILE A 43 -1.98 -17.05 -8.54
CA ILE A 43 -0.89 -18.02 -8.75
C ILE A 43 -0.68 -18.90 -7.51
N GLN A 44 -0.82 -18.34 -6.29
CA GLN A 44 -0.73 -19.15 -5.06
C GLN A 44 -1.89 -20.14 -4.93
N GLN A 45 -3.12 -19.71 -5.22
CA GLN A 45 -4.31 -20.54 -5.10
C GLN A 45 -4.27 -21.77 -6.02
N ASN A 46 -3.76 -21.61 -7.24
CA ASN A 46 -3.68 -22.69 -8.21
C ASN A 46 -2.48 -23.66 -8.01
N GLN A 47 -1.58 -23.38 -7.05
CA GLN A 47 -0.49 -24.29 -6.70
C GLN A 47 -0.84 -25.24 -5.55
N SER A 48 -1.90 -24.94 -4.78
CA SER A 48 -2.37 -25.76 -3.66
C SER A 48 -3.39 -26.85 -4.05
N ASP A 49 -4.03 -26.74 -5.21
CA ASP A 49 -5.14 -27.63 -5.61
C ASP A 49 -4.71 -29.00 -6.18
N GLU A 50 -3.40 -29.29 -6.31
CA GLU A 50 -2.90 -30.56 -6.88
C GLU A 50 -2.48 -31.63 -5.84
N LYS A 51 -2.83 -31.50 -4.55
CA LYS A 51 -2.59 -32.57 -3.56
C LYS A 51 -3.79 -32.84 -2.65
N GLU A 52 -4.71 -33.67 -3.16
CA GLU A 52 -5.82 -34.27 -2.43
C GLU A 52 -5.41 -35.60 -1.76
N SER A 53 -5.57 -35.74 -0.43
CA SER A 53 -6.24 -36.88 0.26
C SER A 53 -6.04 -36.91 1.80
N LEU A 54 -7.16 -37.13 2.49
CA LEU A 54 -7.53 -37.13 3.94
C LEU A 54 -6.69 -38.06 4.86
N PRO A 55 -6.78 -38.08 6.24
CA PRO A 55 -7.83 -37.52 7.15
C PRO A 55 -7.33 -36.79 8.44
N GLN A 56 -8.22 -36.06 9.14
CA GLN A 56 -7.98 -35.49 10.49
C GLN A 56 -8.13 -36.57 11.59
N PRO A 57 -7.37 -36.48 12.71
CA PRO A 57 -8.02 -36.05 13.96
C PRO A 57 -7.14 -35.32 15.01
N MET A 58 -7.83 -34.49 15.81
CA MET A 58 -7.64 -34.20 17.26
C MET A 58 -6.50 -33.31 17.79
N LYS A 59 -6.90 -32.58 18.86
CA LYS A 59 -6.27 -31.49 19.61
C LYS A 59 -5.08 -31.94 20.48
N ALA A 60 -4.09 -31.07 20.70
CA ALA A 60 -3.32 -30.99 21.95
C ALA A 60 -2.50 -29.69 22.04
N ASP A 61 -2.40 -29.18 23.27
CA ASP A 61 -1.76 -27.94 23.73
C ASP A 61 -0.21 -27.92 23.70
N SER A 62 0.28 -26.66 23.79
CA SER A 62 1.45 -26.15 24.54
C SER A 62 2.82 -26.83 24.46
N ASP A 63 3.80 -25.97 24.17
CA ASP A 63 5.18 -25.94 24.67
C ASP A 63 6.19 -26.99 24.18
N HIS A 64 7.41 -26.48 23.94
CA HIS A 64 8.65 -27.20 23.61
C HIS A 64 8.70 -27.75 22.16
N TYR A 65 9.73 -27.55 21.33
CA TYR A 65 11.11 -27.16 21.56
C TYR A 65 11.80 -26.93 20.20
N LYS A 66 12.46 -25.78 20.09
CA LYS A 66 13.75 -25.51 19.42
C LYS A 66 14.23 -26.50 18.35
N ARG A 67 14.39 -25.99 17.13
CA ARG A 67 15.55 -26.31 16.28
C ARG A 67 16.10 -25.01 15.69
N HIS A 68 17.16 -24.51 16.32
CA HIS A 68 18.02 -23.48 15.75
C HIS A 68 18.74 -24.06 14.51
N PRO A 69 18.73 -23.39 13.35
CA PRO A 69 19.72 -23.66 12.31
C PRO A 69 21.10 -23.26 12.84
N SER A 70 22.09 -24.13 12.67
CA SER A 70 23.48 -23.89 13.08
C SER A 70 24.06 -22.65 12.40
N SER A 71 24.78 -21.86 13.19
CA SER A 71 25.37 -20.58 12.82
C SER A 71 26.36 -20.62 11.64
N GLU A 72 26.86 -21.80 11.27
CA GLU A 72 27.92 -21.96 10.27
C GLU A 72 27.42 -22.06 8.82
N GLU A 73 26.16 -22.46 8.58
CA GLU A 73 25.58 -22.45 7.21
C GLU A 73 25.00 -21.08 6.84
N LYS A 74 24.76 -20.21 7.82
CA LYS A 74 24.27 -18.84 7.60
C LYS A 74 25.40 -17.85 7.31
N THR A 75 26.63 -18.16 7.71
CA THR A 75 27.77 -17.24 7.57
C THR A 75 28.42 -17.23 6.19
N ASP A 76 28.32 -18.30 5.41
CA ASP A 76 29.05 -18.42 4.13
C ASP A 76 28.35 -17.73 2.94
N TRP A 77 27.03 -17.47 3.04
CA TRP A 77 26.26 -16.77 2.01
C TRP A 77 26.00 -15.29 2.33
N ILE A 78 26.41 -14.81 3.51
CA ILE A 78 26.15 -13.44 4.01
C ILE A 78 27.38 -12.53 3.88
N GLU A 79 28.59 -13.07 3.68
CA GLU A 79 29.82 -12.26 3.62
C GLU A 79 30.08 -11.56 2.27
N LYS A 80 29.26 -11.82 1.23
CA LYS A 80 29.44 -11.21 -0.10
C LYS A 80 28.34 -10.20 -0.44
N GLN A 81 28.58 -8.98 0.02
CA GLN A 81 28.06 -7.70 -0.46
C GLN A 81 26.54 -7.48 -0.41
N GLY A 82 26.12 -6.65 0.56
CA GLY A 82 24.98 -5.74 0.35
C GLY A 82 23.80 -5.85 1.33
N ASP A 83 23.99 -6.30 2.57
CA ASP A 83 22.88 -6.56 3.51
C ASP A 83 22.55 -5.38 4.46
N ALA A 84 22.61 -4.16 3.95
CA ALA A 84 22.24 -2.95 4.70
C ALA A 84 20.90 -2.36 4.25
N SER A 85 20.23 -2.91 3.23
CA SER A 85 18.99 -2.33 2.71
C SER A 85 17.72 -2.98 3.27
N GLU A 86 17.61 -4.31 3.30
CA GLU A 86 16.36 -4.98 3.72
C GLU A 86 16.20 -5.07 5.24
N ALA A 87 17.26 -5.42 5.98
CA ALA A 87 17.23 -5.43 7.44
C ALA A 87 17.04 -4.01 8.01
N GLU A 88 17.64 -3.00 7.38
CA GLU A 88 17.44 -1.60 7.74
C GLU A 88 16.05 -1.09 7.34
N LEU A 89 15.47 -1.55 6.23
CA LEU A 89 14.07 -1.25 5.85
C LEU A 89 13.07 -1.88 6.83
N LEU A 90 13.28 -3.13 7.22
CA LEU A 90 12.41 -3.84 8.16
C LEU A 90 12.52 -3.22 9.56
N PHE A 91 13.73 -2.87 10.01
CA PHE A 91 13.96 -2.17 11.27
C PHE A 91 13.41 -0.72 11.25
N LYS A 92 13.51 0.00 10.12
CA LYS A 92 12.86 1.32 9.93
C LYS A 92 11.34 1.25 9.83
N MET A 93 10.76 0.17 9.31
CA MET A 93 9.31 -0.04 9.34
C MET A 93 8.80 -0.32 10.75
N GLU A 94 9.61 -0.95 11.59
CA GLU A 94 9.30 -1.20 13.00
C GLU A 94 9.49 0.06 13.88
N GLU A 95 10.40 0.98 13.50
CA GLU A 95 10.58 2.31 14.13
C GLU A 95 9.77 3.45 13.49
N GLY A 96 8.93 3.19 12.48
CA GLY A 96 8.03 4.19 11.91
C GLY A 96 7.01 4.65 12.94
N LEU A 97 6.83 5.96 13.12
CA LEU A 97 5.83 6.50 14.06
C LEU A 97 4.45 5.97 13.67
N THR A 98 3.93 5.02 14.44
CA THR A 98 2.58 4.48 14.24
C THR A 98 1.60 5.14 15.19
N GLU A 99 0.37 5.34 14.72
CA GLU A 99 -0.71 5.90 15.51
C GLU A 99 -1.97 5.05 15.37
N MET A 100 -2.61 4.76 16.50
CA MET A 100 -3.95 4.18 16.50
C MET A 100 -4.97 5.28 16.26
N VAL A 101 -5.85 5.10 15.27
CA VAL A 101 -6.88 6.07 14.90
C VAL A 101 -8.20 5.38 14.61
N THR A 102 -9.30 6.10 14.82
CA THR A 102 -10.61 5.70 14.29
C THR A 102 -10.78 6.30 12.89
N ALA A 103 -10.92 5.45 11.88
CA ALA A 103 -11.06 5.87 10.49
C ALA A 103 -12.50 5.69 9.99
N THR A 104 -13.03 6.72 9.34
CA THR A 104 -14.31 6.72 8.60
C THR A 104 -14.07 7.05 7.12
N GLY A 105 -15.10 6.95 6.29
CA GLY A 105 -15.05 7.44 4.91
C GLY A 105 -16.04 8.58 4.68
N TYR A 106 -15.68 9.50 3.78
CA TYR A 106 -16.50 10.64 3.38
C TYR A 106 -16.39 10.88 1.87
N THR A 107 -17.33 11.65 1.33
CA THR A 107 -17.33 12.07 -0.08
C THR A 107 -17.36 13.60 -0.21
N ALA A 108 -17.26 14.11 -1.44
CA ALA A 108 -17.45 15.54 -1.71
C ALA A 108 -18.92 16.00 -1.59
N GLY A 109 -19.85 15.05 -1.48
CA GLY A 109 -21.29 15.27 -1.53
C GLY A 109 -21.87 16.02 -0.34
N TYR A 110 -23.18 16.26 -0.44
CA TYR A 110 -23.95 17.03 0.54
C TYR A 110 -24.00 16.33 1.90
N GLU A 111 -24.06 14.99 1.90
CA GLU A 111 -24.10 14.15 3.11
C GLU A 111 -22.85 14.30 3.98
N SER A 112 -21.71 14.62 3.38
CA SER A 112 -20.42 14.77 4.05
C SER A 112 -20.04 16.23 4.29
N THR A 113 -20.29 17.11 3.31
CA THR A 113 -19.77 18.49 3.31
C THR A 113 -20.85 19.57 3.36
N GLY A 114 -22.12 19.21 3.17
CA GLY A 114 -23.23 20.16 3.00
C GLY A 114 -23.20 20.92 1.67
N LYS A 115 -22.35 20.54 0.72
CA LYS A 115 -22.18 21.20 -0.60
C LYS A 115 -22.72 20.34 -1.73
N THR A 116 -23.13 21.01 -2.80
CA THR A 116 -23.57 20.43 -4.07
C THR A 116 -22.59 20.76 -5.19
N LYS A 117 -22.67 20.07 -6.33
CA LYS A 117 -21.78 20.30 -7.49
C LYS A 117 -21.80 21.73 -8.04
N ASN A 118 -22.83 22.51 -7.72
CA ASN A 118 -22.96 23.92 -8.14
C ASN A 118 -22.23 24.90 -7.21
N ASP A 119 -21.79 24.44 -6.04
CA ASP A 119 -21.07 25.27 -5.08
C ASP A 119 -19.62 25.49 -5.54
N PRO A 120 -19.10 26.74 -5.52
CA PRO A 120 -17.72 27.01 -5.92
C PRO A 120 -16.66 26.24 -5.11
N ALA A 121 -17.00 25.87 -3.87
CA ALA A 121 -16.14 25.14 -2.96
C ALA A 121 -16.38 23.62 -2.95
N TYR A 122 -17.16 23.10 -3.91
CA TYR A 122 -17.43 21.67 -4.05
C TYR A 122 -16.14 20.90 -4.37
N GLY A 123 -15.86 19.86 -3.59
CA GLY A 123 -14.64 19.07 -3.74
C GLY A 123 -13.35 19.81 -3.42
N ILE A 124 -13.40 20.98 -2.79
CA ILE A 124 -12.22 21.71 -2.31
C ILE A 124 -12.04 21.42 -0.81
N THR A 125 -10.87 20.90 -0.45
CA THR A 125 -10.45 20.59 0.92
C THR A 125 -10.05 21.86 1.69
N TYR A 126 -9.85 21.76 3.01
CA TYR A 126 -9.36 22.85 3.85
C TYR A 126 -8.03 23.44 3.38
N SER A 127 -7.10 22.64 2.86
CA SER A 127 -5.81 23.15 2.35
C SER A 127 -5.96 23.94 1.04
N GLY A 128 -7.11 23.84 0.37
CA GLY A 128 -7.37 24.47 -0.92
C GLY A 128 -7.14 23.56 -2.12
N VAL A 129 -6.62 22.34 -1.92
CA VAL A 129 -6.51 21.35 -3.01
C VAL A 129 -7.83 20.62 -3.22
N LYS A 130 -8.05 20.12 -4.44
CA LYS A 130 -9.19 19.27 -4.77
C LYS A 130 -9.04 17.90 -4.12
N VAL A 131 -10.17 17.34 -3.68
CA VAL A 131 -10.25 15.95 -3.23
C VAL A 131 -9.81 14.98 -4.32
N ARG A 132 -9.07 13.94 -3.96
CA ARG A 132 -8.51 12.94 -4.88
C ARG A 132 -8.49 11.55 -4.26
N ARG A 133 -8.83 10.55 -5.06
CA ARG A 133 -8.59 9.12 -4.82
C ARG A 133 -7.64 8.62 -5.89
N ASP A 134 -6.37 8.47 -5.53
CA ASP A 134 -5.26 8.14 -6.43
C ASP A 134 -4.16 7.42 -5.63
N LEU A 135 -2.96 7.22 -6.21
CA LEU A 135 -1.78 6.65 -5.55
C LEU A 135 -1.57 7.25 -4.15
N VAL A 136 -1.65 8.58 -4.05
CA VAL A 136 -1.76 9.32 -2.80
C VAL A 136 -3.10 10.06 -2.80
N SER A 137 -3.99 9.62 -1.93
CA SER A 137 -5.35 10.13 -1.81
C SER A 137 -5.44 11.23 -0.74
N THR A 138 -6.36 12.19 -0.88
CA THR A 138 -6.60 13.20 0.15
C THR A 138 -7.34 12.60 1.35
N VAL A 139 -6.94 12.93 2.57
CA VAL A 139 -7.65 12.54 3.80
C VAL A 139 -7.90 13.74 4.71
N ALA A 140 -8.92 13.63 5.56
CA ALA A 140 -9.21 14.62 6.60
C ALA A 140 -8.69 14.16 7.96
N ALA A 141 -8.10 15.06 8.73
CA ALA A 141 -7.58 14.77 10.07
C ALA A 141 -7.67 15.99 11.01
N ASP A 142 -7.27 15.81 12.26
CA ASP A 142 -7.01 16.93 13.18
C ASP A 142 -5.60 17.51 12.95
N PRO A 143 -5.46 18.77 12.49
CA PRO A 143 -4.15 19.38 12.24
C PRO A 143 -3.22 19.45 13.47
N LYS A 144 -3.77 19.37 14.68
CA LYS A 144 -2.95 19.35 15.91
C LYS A 144 -2.15 18.05 16.05
N LEU A 145 -2.69 16.95 15.54
CA LEU A 145 -2.04 15.64 15.58
C LEU A 145 -1.32 15.35 14.26
N PHE A 146 -2.02 15.56 13.15
CA PHE A 146 -1.50 15.38 11.80
C PHE A 146 -1.62 16.69 11.03
N PRO A 147 -0.59 17.56 11.03
CA PRO A 147 -0.61 18.80 10.26
C PRO A 147 -0.89 18.54 8.78
N ILE A 148 -1.47 19.54 8.09
CA ILE A 148 -1.66 19.50 6.64
C ILE A 148 -0.33 19.17 5.95
N GLY A 149 -0.38 18.29 4.94
CA GLY A 149 0.79 17.74 4.25
C GLY A 149 1.39 16.49 4.90
N THR A 150 0.84 16.01 6.04
CA THR A 150 1.28 14.74 6.65
C THR A 150 0.91 13.59 5.73
N ILE A 151 1.87 12.69 5.49
CA ILE A 151 1.69 11.51 4.64
C ILE A 151 1.64 10.27 5.53
N LEU A 152 0.59 9.48 5.29
CA LEU A 152 0.25 8.30 6.03
C LEU A 152 0.21 7.09 5.08
N TYR A 153 0.63 5.94 5.57
CA TYR A 153 0.18 4.66 5.03
C TYR A 153 -0.96 4.14 5.90
N ILE A 154 -2.09 3.88 5.25
CA ILE A 154 -3.34 3.43 5.89
C ILE A 154 -3.64 2.04 5.33
N PRO A 155 -3.55 0.98 6.16
CA PRO A 155 -3.80 -0.37 5.67
C PRO A 155 -5.18 -0.49 5.04
N ASP A 156 -5.28 -1.26 3.97
CA ASP A 156 -6.49 -1.48 3.14
C ASP A 156 -7.03 -0.24 2.38
N TYR A 157 -6.44 0.95 2.56
CA TYR A 157 -6.80 2.17 1.80
C TYR A 157 -5.69 2.60 0.84
N GLY A 158 -4.44 2.54 1.30
CA GLY A 158 -3.25 3.00 0.59
C GLY A 158 -2.64 4.24 1.23
N TYR A 159 -1.96 5.07 0.42
CA TYR A 159 -1.31 6.28 0.90
C TYR A 159 -2.31 7.44 0.98
N GLY A 160 -2.28 8.13 2.12
CA GLY A 160 -3.10 9.30 2.38
C GLY A 160 -2.23 10.52 2.67
N ILE A 161 -2.60 11.67 2.13
CA ILE A 161 -2.04 12.97 2.53
C ILE A 161 -3.11 13.80 3.21
N VAL A 162 -2.78 14.34 4.38
CA VAL A 162 -3.71 15.18 5.15
C VAL A 162 -3.88 16.51 4.42
N ALA A 163 -5.03 16.68 3.78
CA ALA A 163 -5.38 17.86 3.00
C ALA A 163 -6.62 18.58 3.56
N ASP A 164 -7.44 17.85 4.32
CA ASP A 164 -8.73 18.37 4.78
C ASP A 164 -8.87 18.33 6.30
N THR A 165 -9.89 19.03 6.80
CA THR A 165 -10.28 19.04 8.20
C THR A 165 -11.79 18.96 8.33
N GLY A 166 -12.27 18.40 9.44
CA GLY A 166 -13.70 18.33 9.75
C GLY A 166 -14.00 18.84 11.15
N SER A 167 -15.23 19.31 11.37
CA SER A 167 -15.71 19.67 12.71
C SER A 167 -15.76 18.45 13.64
N ALA A 168 -16.17 17.28 13.11
CA ALA A 168 -16.25 16.01 13.83
C ALA A 168 -14.92 15.21 13.87
N ILE A 169 -13.96 15.58 13.01
CA ILE A 169 -12.64 14.95 12.87
C ILE A 169 -11.65 15.66 13.80
N LYS A 170 -11.60 15.20 15.05
CA LYS A 170 -10.78 15.75 16.14
C LYS A 170 -10.04 14.62 16.86
N GLY A 171 -8.81 14.89 17.28
CA GLY A 171 -7.92 13.92 17.92
C GLY A 171 -7.50 12.80 16.98
N LYS A 172 -7.52 11.55 17.48
CA LYS A 172 -7.10 10.35 16.77
C LYS A 172 -8.18 9.83 15.81
N LYS A 173 -8.63 10.71 14.90
CA LYS A 173 -9.64 10.38 13.88
C LYS A 173 -9.11 10.72 12.49
N LEU A 174 -9.46 9.87 11.52
CA LEU A 174 -9.25 10.09 10.10
C LEU A 174 -10.56 9.96 9.35
N ASP A 175 -10.72 10.76 8.30
CA ASP A 175 -11.78 10.59 7.32
C ASP A 175 -11.17 10.38 5.93
N LEU A 176 -11.47 9.25 5.32
CA LEU A 176 -10.88 8.80 4.07
C LEU A 176 -11.77 9.18 2.90
N PHE A 177 -11.19 9.79 1.87
CA PHE A 177 -11.98 10.28 0.75
C PHE A 177 -12.36 9.14 -0.20
N TYR A 178 -13.63 9.12 -0.59
CA TYR A 178 -14.18 8.25 -1.61
C TYR A 178 -15.01 9.04 -2.63
N HIS A 179 -15.16 8.50 -3.83
CA HIS A 179 -15.92 9.16 -4.90
C HIS A 179 -17.43 9.03 -4.71
N SER A 180 -17.89 7.89 -4.20
CA SER A 180 -19.29 7.62 -3.94
C SER A 180 -19.53 7.17 -2.50
N VAL A 181 -20.78 7.28 -2.06
CA VAL A 181 -21.20 6.81 -0.72
C VAL A 181 -21.20 5.28 -0.70
N GLU A 182 -21.54 4.66 -1.83
CA GLU A 182 -21.48 3.23 -2.04
C GLU A 182 -20.06 2.69 -1.79
N ASP A 183 -19.03 3.33 -2.33
CA ASP A 183 -17.63 2.93 -2.13
C ASP A 183 -17.24 2.97 -0.64
N VAL A 184 -17.75 3.93 0.14
CA VAL A 184 -17.48 4.02 1.59
C VAL A 184 -18.03 2.79 2.32
N TYR A 185 -19.23 2.35 1.94
CA TYR A 185 -19.89 1.20 2.56
C TYR A 185 -19.27 -0.13 2.13
N GLU A 186 -18.87 -0.26 0.87
CA GLU A 186 -18.30 -1.49 0.31
C GLU A 186 -16.82 -1.67 0.71
N GLU A 187 -16.04 -0.59 0.75
CA GLU A 187 -14.58 -0.69 0.89
C GLU A 187 -14.05 -0.38 2.31
N TRP A 188 -14.81 0.32 3.16
CA TRP A 188 -14.26 0.80 4.44
C TRP A 188 -15.08 0.47 5.68
N GLY A 189 -16.25 1.09 5.86
CA GLY A 189 -16.93 1.14 7.15
C GLY A 189 -16.11 1.81 8.28
N LYS A 190 -16.72 2.08 9.44
CA LYS A 190 -16.00 2.67 10.58
C LYS A 190 -15.16 1.61 11.31
N ARG A 191 -13.85 1.84 11.45
CA ARG A 191 -12.96 0.92 12.18
C ARG A 191 -11.77 1.62 12.84
N ASP A 192 -11.27 1.02 13.90
CA ASP A 192 -10.02 1.43 14.55
C ASP A 192 -8.85 0.71 13.88
N ILE A 193 -7.85 1.46 13.45
CA ILE A 193 -6.71 0.95 12.66
C ILE A 193 -5.40 1.59 13.11
N ARG A 194 -4.30 0.86 12.94
CA ARG A 194 -2.95 1.38 13.11
C ARG A 194 -2.47 1.96 11.79
N VAL A 195 -2.19 3.26 11.75
CA VAL A 195 -1.59 3.93 10.59
C VAL A 195 -0.12 4.18 10.80
N HIS A 196 0.63 4.30 9.71
CA HIS A 196 2.06 4.62 9.74
C HIS A 196 2.26 6.05 9.25
N VAL A 197 2.93 6.89 10.03
CA VAL A 197 3.27 8.26 9.65
C VAL A 197 4.60 8.24 8.90
N LEU A 198 4.54 8.47 7.59
CA LEU A 198 5.73 8.43 6.71
C LEU A 198 6.46 9.76 6.68
N LYS A 199 5.70 10.86 6.69
CA LYS A 199 6.22 12.24 6.71
C LYS A 199 5.28 13.11 7.49
N LYS A 200 5.78 13.91 8.43
CA LYS A 200 5.00 14.93 9.10
C LYS A 200 4.87 16.17 8.20
N GLY A 201 3.65 16.68 8.07
CA GLY A 201 3.36 17.89 7.30
C GLY A 201 3.86 19.15 8.00
N ASP A 202 4.07 20.21 7.24
CA ASP A 202 4.46 21.53 7.72
C ASP A 202 3.26 22.47 7.93
N GLY A 203 2.05 22.02 7.64
CA GLY A 203 0.82 22.81 7.72
C GLY A 203 0.36 23.39 6.39
N THR A 204 1.05 23.07 5.28
CA THR A 204 0.70 23.53 3.94
C THR A 204 0.62 22.37 2.95
N LEU A 205 -0.14 22.57 1.87
CA LEU A 205 -0.23 21.66 0.73
C LEU A 205 -0.75 22.41 -0.49
N SER A 206 0.04 22.49 -1.54
CA SER A 206 -0.34 23.10 -2.81
C SER A 206 -0.84 22.07 -3.83
N GLU A 207 -1.58 22.55 -4.83
CA GLU A 207 -2.06 21.68 -5.92
C GLU A 207 -0.93 21.07 -6.75
N GLU A 208 0.15 21.84 -6.94
CA GLU A 208 1.34 21.40 -7.67
C GLU A 208 2.06 20.27 -6.92
N GLU A 209 2.27 20.40 -5.60
CA GLU A 209 2.85 19.34 -4.78
C GLU A 209 2.01 18.06 -4.84
N MET A 210 0.69 18.20 -4.72
CA MET A 210 -0.23 17.07 -4.79
C MET A 210 -0.21 16.39 -6.17
N GLU A 211 -0.05 17.15 -7.25
CA GLU A 211 0.04 16.62 -8.61
C GLU A 211 1.40 15.95 -8.86
N ASN A 212 2.50 16.54 -8.40
CA ASN A 212 3.84 15.98 -8.55
C ASN A 212 3.99 14.64 -7.82
N ILE A 213 3.46 14.53 -6.59
CA ILE A 213 3.48 13.28 -5.82
C ILE A 213 2.76 12.15 -6.58
N ASN A 214 1.62 12.44 -7.22
CA ASN A 214 0.86 11.43 -7.96
C ASN A 214 1.43 11.15 -9.36
N LYS A 215 2.13 12.12 -9.99
CA LYS A 215 2.78 11.92 -11.30
C LYS A 215 4.08 11.14 -11.22
N GLU A 216 4.92 11.46 -10.24
CA GLU A 216 6.28 10.90 -10.15
C GLU A 216 6.30 9.50 -9.50
N GLY A 217 5.18 9.07 -8.92
CA GLY A 217 5.11 7.87 -8.10
C GLY A 217 6.02 7.94 -6.86
N ALA A 218 6.59 9.11 -6.59
CA ALA A 218 7.57 9.36 -5.56
C ALA A 218 6.84 9.71 -4.27
N LEU A 219 6.57 8.69 -3.46
CA LEU A 219 6.33 8.95 -2.04
C LEU A 219 7.61 9.57 -1.49
N PRO A 220 7.55 10.68 -0.73
CA PRO A 220 8.73 11.19 -0.06
C PRO A 220 9.16 10.13 0.96
N VAL A 221 10.15 9.34 0.58
CA VAL A 221 10.77 8.34 1.44
C VAL A 221 11.37 9.11 2.60
N TRP A 222 11.02 8.69 3.82
CA TRP A 222 11.59 9.21 5.05
C TRP A 222 13.12 9.15 4.96
N ASN A 223 13.78 10.32 4.93
CA ASN A 223 15.21 10.44 5.08
C ASN A 223 15.47 11.02 6.48
N PRO A 224 15.79 10.20 7.49
CA PRO A 224 16.17 10.75 8.78
C PRO A 224 17.46 11.55 8.56
N ALA A 225 17.45 12.83 8.93
CA ALA A 225 18.69 13.59 9.00
C ALA A 225 19.69 12.78 9.85
N PRO A 226 20.97 12.68 9.45
CA PRO A 226 21.96 12.05 10.32
C PRO A 226 21.91 12.79 11.66
N SER A 227 21.56 12.06 12.71
CA SER A 227 21.61 12.58 14.07
C SER A 227 23.05 13.03 14.29
N SER A 228 23.25 14.33 14.37
CA SER A 228 24.53 14.91 14.78
C SER A 228 24.75 14.52 16.24
N LEU A 229 25.46 13.42 16.45
CA LEU A 229 26.18 13.12 17.68
C LEU A 229 27.61 13.62 17.53
#